data_AF-A0A644X049-F1
#
_entry.id   AF-A0A644X049-F1
#
_cell.length_a   1.000
_cell.length_b   1.000
_cell.length_c   1.000
_cell.angle_alpha   90.00
_cell.angle_beta   90.00
_cell.angle_gamma   90.00
#
_symmetry.space_group_name_H-M   'P 1'
#
loop_
_entity.id
_entity.type
_entity.pdbx_description
1 polymer ?
#
loop_
_entity_poly.entity_id
_entity_poly.type
_entity_poly.pdbx_seq_one_letter_code
_entity_poly.pdbx_strand_id
1 'polypeptide(L)'
;MNNNETTSKENLFDVLNLLEDLNIKYWIDGGWGVDILTEKQNRDHRDIDVDFDGESEETLLAALKDKGYKITTDWSPARIELHHPELGYIDIHPLIIDEDGSARQADLQGGWYHFEAKWFSSSIFEGRVIPCISAEAQKIFHSGYELREVDHIDLKNLEALKRAIYLITGVMASGKSTVAQLLALKMEKGVHLRGDIFRKMIVAGRADMSVQPSEEAIRQLHLRYRLAAETAKTYYDSGFSVVLQDNYYGEELPRMLKMLENYPVHVTVLCPDVETVKRREKMRGKTGYTGFSLEALHADFMRKTPRLGFWLDNSELTPEQSARDILLHFGE
;
A
#
# COMPACT_ATOMS: atom_id res chain seq x y z
N MET A 1 -1.80 -41.46 -9.61
CA MET A 1 -2.53 -40.17 -9.62
C MET A 1 -1.63 -39.22 -8.87
N ASN A 2 -1.16 -38.14 -9.50
CA ASN A 2 -0.39 -37.13 -8.81
C ASN A 2 -1.33 -36.47 -7.80
N ASN A 3 -1.08 -36.66 -6.51
CA ASN A 3 -1.72 -35.82 -5.50
C ASN A 3 -1.16 -34.43 -5.72
N ASN A 4 -2.02 -33.48 -6.09
CA ASN A 4 -1.60 -32.10 -6.21
C ASN A 4 -1.39 -31.57 -4.78
N GLU A 5 -0.13 -31.39 -4.38
CA GLU A 5 0.22 -30.91 -3.04
C GLU A 5 0.00 -29.39 -2.89
N THR A 6 -0.33 -28.70 -3.99
CA THR A 6 -0.51 -27.25 -4.06
C THR A 6 -1.84 -26.86 -4.70
N THR A 7 -2.40 -25.73 -4.28
CA THR A 7 -3.56 -25.07 -4.86
C THR A 7 -3.11 -24.02 -5.89
N SER A 8 -3.85 -23.94 -7.01
CA SER A 8 -3.63 -22.95 -8.07
C SER A 8 -4.57 -21.74 -7.93
N LYS A 9 -4.32 -20.67 -8.70
CA LYS A 9 -5.24 -19.53 -8.78
C LYS A 9 -6.62 -19.98 -9.24
N GLU A 10 -6.68 -20.86 -10.23
CA GLU A 10 -7.93 -21.44 -10.73
C GLU A 10 -8.69 -22.15 -9.60
N ASN A 11 -7.99 -22.89 -8.73
CA ASN A 11 -8.62 -23.51 -7.56
C ASN A 11 -9.16 -22.48 -6.56
N LEU A 12 -8.43 -21.40 -6.29
CA LEU A 12 -8.92 -20.29 -5.48
C LEU A 12 -10.20 -19.70 -6.09
N PHE A 13 -10.18 -19.34 -7.38
CA PHE A 13 -11.35 -18.77 -8.06
C PHE A 13 -12.56 -19.71 -8.05
N ASP A 14 -12.35 -21.01 -8.17
CA ASP A 14 -13.42 -22.00 -8.06
C ASP A 14 -14.03 -22.09 -6.65
N VAL A 15 -13.23 -21.93 -5.60
CA VAL A 15 -13.73 -21.87 -4.21
C VAL A 15 -14.50 -20.57 -3.98
N LEU A 16 -14.00 -19.43 -4.48
CA LEU A 16 -14.70 -18.14 -4.40
C LEU A 16 -16.07 -18.20 -5.10
N ASN A 17 -16.13 -18.77 -6.30
CA ASN A 17 -17.39 -18.95 -7.03
C ASN A 17 -18.37 -19.84 -6.25
N LEU A 18 -17.89 -20.94 -5.65
CA LEU A 18 -18.71 -21.81 -4.82
C LEU A 18 -19.34 -21.06 -3.63
N LEU A 19 -18.55 -20.27 -2.92
CA LEU A 19 -19.01 -19.50 -1.76
C LEU A 19 -20.04 -18.44 -2.16
N GLU A 20 -19.80 -17.73 -3.27
CA GLU A 20 -20.69 -16.70 -3.79
C GLU A 20 -22.00 -17.27 -4.36
N ASP A 21 -21.95 -18.38 -5.09
CA ASP A 21 -23.13 -19.07 -5.63
C ASP A 21 -24.05 -19.58 -4.51
N LEU A 22 -23.47 -19.97 -3.37
CA LEU A 22 -24.19 -20.37 -2.16
C LEU A 22 -24.61 -19.16 -1.30
N ASN A 23 -24.25 -17.94 -1.68
CA ASN A 23 -24.49 -16.71 -0.93
C ASN A 23 -23.97 -16.78 0.52
N ILE A 24 -22.81 -17.41 0.71
CA ILE A 24 -22.14 -17.54 2.00
C ILE A 24 -21.29 -16.30 2.23
N LYS A 25 -21.38 -15.71 3.41
CA LYS A 25 -20.47 -14.63 3.83
C LYS A 25 -19.13 -15.23 4.23
N TYR A 26 -18.04 -14.78 3.63
CA TYR A 26 -16.71 -15.35 3.81
C TYR A 26 -15.58 -14.32 3.71
N TRP A 27 -14.39 -14.71 4.17
CA TRP A 27 -13.12 -14.05 3.93
C TRP A 27 -12.03 -15.09 3.71
N ILE A 28 -11.15 -14.83 2.75
CA ILE A 28 -9.95 -15.65 2.54
C ILE A 28 -8.88 -15.26 3.56
N ASP A 29 -8.33 -16.27 4.25
CA ASP A 29 -7.21 -16.14 5.18
C ASP A 29 -5.96 -16.87 4.64
N GLY A 30 -4.96 -17.07 5.49
CA GLY A 30 -3.76 -17.83 5.20
C GLY A 30 -2.92 -17.26 4.06
N GLY A 31 -2.16 -18.14 3.40
CA GLY A 31 -1.22 -17.74 2.35
C GLY A 31 -1.88 -17.06 1.16
N TRP A 32 -3.03 -17.56 0.71
CA TRP A 32 -3.77 -16.91 -0.38
C TRP A 32 -4.31 -15.54 0.05
N GLY A 33 -4.73 -15.36 1.31
CA GLY A 33 -5.12 -14.06 1.85
C GLY A 33 -4.00 -13.03 1.73
N VAL A 34 -2.75 -13.43 2.01
CA VAL A 34 -1.56 -12.57 1.86
C VAL A 34 -1.30 -12.19 0.40
N ASP A 35 -1.44 -13.15 -0.53
CA ASP A 35 -1.26 -12.89 -1.96
C ASP A 35 -2.38 -12.02 -2.55
N ILE A 36 -3.61 -12.15 -2.04
CA ILE A 36 -4.74 -11.26 -2.38
C ILE A 36 -4.47 -9.84 -1.90
N LEU A 37 -3.99 -9.67 -0.66
CA LEU A 37 -3.64 -8.36 -0.11
C LEU A 37 -2.51 -7.69 -0.89
N THR A 38 -1.55 -8.47 -1.39
CA THR A 38 -0.38 -7.97 -2.14
C THR A 38 -0.60 -7.93 -3.65
N GLU A 39 -1.82 -8.22 -4.11
CA GLU A 39 -2.27 -8.20 -5.50
C GLU A 39 -1.42 -9.07 -6.45
N LYS A 40 -0.67 -10.03 -5.90
CA LYS A 40 0.27 -10.87 -6.64
C LYS A 40 0.47 -12.21 -5.95
N GLN A 41 0.52 -13.27 -6.74
CA GLN A 41 0.94 -14.57 -6.22
C GLN A 41 2.45 -14.57 -5.92
N ASN A 42 2.84 -14.67 -4.65
CA ASN A 42 4.23 -14.57 -4.22
C ASN A 42 4.92 -15.93 -4.05
N ARG A 43 4.14 -17.00 -3.86
CA ARG A 43 4.63 -18.38 -3.72
C ARG A 43 3.54 -19.39 -4.11
N ASP A 44 3.90 -20.66 -4.15
CA ASP A 44 2.93 -21.74 -4.20
C ASP A 44 2.26 -21.92 -2.84
N HIS A 45 0.98 -22.29 -2.84
CA HIS A 45 0.17 -22.51 -1.64
C HIS A 45 -0.27 -23.96 -1.57
N ARG A 46 -0.32 -24.54 -0.37
CA ARG A 46 -0.77 -25.93 -0.15
C ARG A 46 -2.30 -26.03 -0.12
N ASP A 47 -2.91 -25.04 0.50
CA ASP A 47 -4.29 -24.99 0.95
C ASP A 47 -4.93 -23.66 0.57
N ILE A 48 -6.25 -23.56 0.79
CA ILE A 48 -7.01 -22.32 0.81
C ILE A 48 -7.70 -22.26 2.17
N ASP A 49 -7.43 -21.21 2.96
CA ASP A 49 -8.09 -20.98 4.24
C ASP A 49 -9.30 -20.06 4.05
N VAL A 50 -10.46 -20.48 4.56
CA VAL A 50 -11.73 -19.76 4.42
C VAL A 50 -12.36 -19.56 5.79
N ASP A 51 -12.38 -18.31 6.24
CA ASP A 51 -13.25 -17.87 7.32
C ASP A 51 -14.65 -17.63 6.77
N PHE A 52 -15.69 -18.14 7.43
CA PHE A 52 -17.06 -18.00 6.92
C PHE A 52 -18.10 -17.96 8.02
N ASP A 53 -19.32 -17.52 7.67
CA ASP A 53 -20.46 -17.53 8.59
C ASP A 53 -20.84 -18.97 8.96
N GLY A 54 -20.61 -19.34 10.22
CA GLY A 54 -20.80 -20.69 10.75
C GLY A 54 -22.24 -21.21 10.66
N GLU A 55 -23.24 -20.33 10.50
CA GLU A 55 -24.62 -20.76 10.22
C GLU A 55 -24.73 -21.54 8.89
N SER A 56 -23.77 -21.36 7.98
CA SER A 56 -23.71 -22.03 6.68
C SER A 56 -22.83 -23.29 6.65
N GLU A 57 -22.34 -23.78 7.80
CA GLU A 57 -21.38 -24.90 7.87
C GLU A 57 -21.90 -26.16 7.17
N GLU A 58 -23.14 -26.57 7.46
CA GLU A 58 -23.73 -27.77 6.84
C GLU A 58 -23.84 -27.63 5.31
N THR A 59 -24.25 -26.44 4.84
CA THR A 59 -24.39 -26.12 3.41
C THR A 59 -23.04 -26.18 2.70
N LEU A 60 -22.01 -25.54 3.27
CA LEU A 60 -20.67 -25.51 2.70
C LEU A 60 -20.05 -26.91 2.67
N LEU A 61 -20.15 -27.67 3.77
CA LEU A 61 -19.64 -29.03 3.84
C LEU A 61 -20.32 -29.96 2.83
N ALA A 62 -21.63 -29.85 2.65
CA ALA A 62 -22.35 -30.63 1.66
C ALA A 62 -21.85 -30.33 0.24
N ALA A 63 -21.68 -29.05 -0.10
CA ALA A 63 -21.21 -28.62 -1.41
C ALA A 63 -19.76 -29.04 -1.69
N LEU A 64 -18.85 -28.92 -0.72
CA LEU A 64 -17.47 -29.39 -0.84
C LEU A 64 -17.41 -30.90 -1.04
N LYS A 65 -18.23 -31.68 -0.30
CA LYS A 65 -18.32 -33.13 -0.47
C LYS A 65 -18.87 -33.53 -1.83
N ASP A 66 -19.87 -32.83 -2.34
CA ASP A 66 -20.42 -33.06 -3.70
C ASP A 66 -19.36 -32.80 -4.78
N LYS A 67 -18.51 -31.78 -4.56
CA LYS A 67 -17.33 -31.49 -5.38
C LYS A 67 -16.20 -32.50 -5.23
N GLY A 68 -16.34 -33.48 -4.32
CA GLY A 68 -15.41 -34.59 -4.12
C GLY A 68 -14.37 -34.41 -3.01
N TYR A 69 -14.41 -33.30 -2.26
CA TYR A 69 -13.54 -33.12 -1.10
C TYR A 69 -13.87 -34.14 -0.01
N LYS A 70 -12.83 -34.62 0.67
CA LYS A 70 -12.96 -35.53 1.82
C LYS A 70 -12.37 -34.85 3.06
N ILE A 71 -13.11 -34.90 4.15
CA ILE A 71 -12.62 -34.43 5.45
C ILE A 71 -11.39 -35.27 5.83
N THR A 72 -10.28 -34.59 6.10
CA THR A 72 -9.04 -35.18 6.61
C THR A 72 -8.92 -34.97 8.11
N THR A 73 -9.36 -33.82 8.60
CA THR A 73 -9.35 -33.45 10.02
C THR A 73 -10.64 -32.71 10.35
N ASP A 74 -11.31 -33.10 11.45
CA ASP A 74 -12.52 -32.45 11.92
C ASP A 74 -12.33 -32.01 13.38
N TRP A 75 -12.23 -30.70 13.58
CA TRP A 75 -12.17 -30.05 14.87
C TRP A 75 -13.31 -29.03 15.01
N SER A 76 -14.48 -29.30 14.42
CA SER A 76 -15.66 -28.44 14.56
C SER A 76 -16.00 -28.19 16.04
N PRO A 77 -16.36 -26.95 16.44
CA PRO A 77 -16.61 -25.78 15.59
C PRO A 77 -15.38 -24.88 15.33
N ALA A 78 -14.17 -25.32 15.66
CA ALA A 78 -12.98 -24.49 15.48
C ALA A 78 -12.49 -24.46 14.02
N ARG A 79 -12.33 -25.64 13.40
CA ARG A 79 -11.74 -25.81 12.06
C ARG A 79 -12.10 -27.16 11.48
N ILE A 80 -12.26 -27.24 10.17
CA ILE A 80 -12.35 -28.50 9.42
C ILE A 80 -11.39 -28.45 8.22
N GLU A 81 -10.49 -29.43 8.10
CA GLU A 81 -9.60 -29.60 6.95
C GLU A 81 -10.20 -30.63 5.99
N LEU A 82 -10.25 -30.28 4.70
CA LEU A 82 -10.67 -31.18 3.63
C LEU A 82 -9.63 -31.24 2.52
N HIS A 83 -9.59 -32.37 1.81
CA HIS A 83 -8.67 -32.59 0.70
C HIS A 83 -9.37 -33.18 -0.53
N HIS A 84 -8.98 -32.69 -1.71
CA HIS A 84 -9.33 -33.25 -3.00
C HIS A 84 -8.05 -33.59 -3.79
N PRO A 85 -7.91 -34.79 -4.38
CA PRO A 85 -6.67 -35.22 -5.04
C PRO A 85 -6.14 -34.28 -6.15
N GLU A 86 -7.04 -33.58 -6.83
CA GLU A 86 -6.70 -32.66 -7.94
C GLU A 86 -6.78 -31.18 -7.55
N LEU A 87 -7.57 -30.83 -6.52
CA LEU A 87 -7.85 -29.42 -6.16
C LEU A 87 -7.09 -28.98 -4.91
N GLY A 88 -6.33 -29.87 -4.27
CA GLY A 88 -5.54 -29.59 -3.08
C GLY A 88 -6.36 -29.57 -1.79
N TYR A 89 -5.82 -28.89 -0.79
CA TYR A 89 -6.42 -28.75 0.54
C TYR A 89 -7.30 -27.50 0.63
N ILE A 90 -8.33 -27.57 1.47
CA ILE A 90 -9.12 -26.43 1.92
C ILE A 90 -9.33 -26.55 3.42
N ASP A 91 -9.10 -25.45 4.13
CA ASP A 91 -9.35 -25.31 5.54
C ASP A 91 -10.49 -24.32 5.73
N ILE A 92 -11.54 -24.75 6.42
CA ILE A 92 -12.71 -23.92 6.69
C ILE A 92 -12.82 -23.64 8.19
N HIS A 93 -13.06 -22.37 8.50
CA HIS A 93 -13.01 -21.80 9.85
C HIS A 93 -14.37 -21.14 10.15
N PRO A 94 -15.28 -21.85 10.86
CA PRO A 94 -16.60 -21.33 11.16
C PRO A 94 -16.52 -20.16 12.15
N LEU A 95 -17.13 -19.03 11.80
CA LEU A 95 -17.22 -17.84 12.66
C LEU A 95 -18.64 -17.62 13.16
N ILE A 96 -18.77 -17.18 14.41
CA ILE A 96 -19.98 -16.53 14.90
C ILE A 96 -19.81 -15.03 14.69
N ILE A 97 -20.61 -14.44 13.80
CA ILE A 97 -20.51 -13.04 13.40
C ILE A 97 -21.57 -12.22 14.15
N ASP A 98 -21.13 -11.18 14.85
CA ASP A 98 -22.01 -10.27 15.61
C ASP A 98 -22.57 -9.14 14.72
N GLU A 99 -23.65 -8.50 15.16
CA GLU A 99 -24.34 -7.43 14.41
C GLU A 99 -23.45 -6.22 14.11
N ASP A 100 -22.46 -5.95 14.96
CA ASP A 100 -21.50 -4.85 14.78
C ASP A 100 -20.35 -5.19 13.80
N GLY A 101 -20.37 -6.40 13.23
CA GLY A 101 -19.38 -6.91 12.30
C GLY A 101 -18.14 -7.53 12.95
N SER A 102 -18.02 -7.51 14.28
CA SER A 102 -17.04 -8.34 14.98
C SER A 102 -17.42 -9.82 14.89
N ALA A 103 -16.49 -10.70 15.21
CA ALA A 103 -16.76 -12.14 15.19
C ALA A 103 -15.97 -12.89 16.24
N ARG A 104 -16.29 -14.16 16.43
CA ARG A 104 -15.53 -15.08 17.26
C ARG A 104 -15.45 -16.48 16.66
N GLN A 105 -14.31 -17.12 16.84
CA GLN A 105 -14.03 -18.51 16.45
C GLN A 105 -13.77 -19.35 17.70
N ALA A 106 -14.21 -20.60 17.71
CA ALA A 106 -13.92 -21.49 18.82
C ALA A 106 -12.43 -21.85 18.87
N ASP A 107 -11.84 -21.83 20.07
CA ASP A 107 -10.45 -22.26 20.28
C ASP A 107 -10.40 -23.78 20.51
N LEU A 108 -9.41 -24.45 19.90
CA LEU A 108 -9.11 -25.87 20.11
C LEU A 108 -8.83 -26.23 21.58
N GLN A 109 -8.33 -25.27 22.36
CA GLN A 109 -8.01 -25.44 23.79
C GLN A 109 -9.20 -25.06 24.70
N GLY A 110 -10.34 -24.69 24.10
CA GLY A 110 -11.52 -24.20 24.77
C GLY A 110 -11.51 -22.67 24.94
N GLY A 111 -12.67 -22.05 24.73
CA GLY A 111 -12.83 -20.59 24.73
C GLY A 111 -13.10 -20.04 23.34
N TRP A 112 -12.84 -18.75 23.16
CA TRP A 112 -13.12 -18.01 21.93
C TRP A 112 -11.95 -17.11 21.55
N TYR A 113 -11.55 -17.17 20.29
CA TYR A 113 -10.73 -16.15 19.67
C TYR A 113 -11.64 -15.06 19.11
N HIS A 114 -11.31 -13.79 19.39
CA HIS A 114 -12.15 -12.64 19.03
C HIS A 114 -11.55 -11.85 17.88
N PHE A 115 -12.39 -11.48 16.91
CA PHE A 115 -12.04 -10.72 15.73
C PHE A 115 -12.70 -9.34 15.79
N GLU A 116 -11.92 -8.29 15.53
CA GLU A 116 -12.47 -6.95 15.37
C GLU A 116 -13.10 -6.79 13.97
N ALA A 117 -14.19 -6.01 13.86
CA ALA A 117 -14.85 -5.77 12.57
C ALA A 117 -13.90 -5.24 11.48
N LYS A 118 -12.90 -4.43 11.87
CA LYS A 118 -11.88 -3.87 10.96
C LYS A 118 -10.89 -4.91 10.40
N TRP A 119 -10.89 -6.13 10.93
CA TRP A 119 -10.03 -7.21 10.43
C TRP A 119 -10.61 -7.92 9.22
N PHE A 120 -11.91 -7.78 8.99
CA PHE A 120 -12.61 -8.25 7.81
C PHE A 120 -12.53 -7.20 6.70
N SER A 121 -11.73 -7.47 5.67
CA SER A 121 -11.42 -6.51 4.61
C SER A 121 -11.72 -7.09 3.22
N SER A 122 -11.28 -6.39 2.17
CA SER A 122 -11.24 -6.89 0.80
C SER A 122 -10.06 -6.26 0.03
N SER A 123 -9.55 -6.95 -0.99
CA SER A 123 -8.53 -6.44 -1.90
C SER A 123 -8.86 -6.81 -3.35
N ILE A 124 -8.16 -6.23 -4.32
CA ILE A 124 -8.29 -6.59 -5.73
C ILE A 124 -7.19 -7.59 -6.09
N PHE A 125 -7.57 -8.76 -6.60
CA PHE A 125 -6.61 -9.75 -7.10
C PHE A 125 -7.09 -10.29 -8.45
N GLU A 126 -6.22 -10.22 -9.46
CA GLU A 126 -6.54 -10.56 -10.87
C GLU A 126 -7.82 -9.85 -11.37
N GLY A 127 -8.04 -8.60 -10.93
CA GLY A 127 -9.19 -7.78 -11.33
C GLY A 127 -10.51 -8.09 -10.62
N ARG A 128 -10.54 -9.01 -9.65
CA ARG A 128 -11.72 -9.31 -8.81
C ARG A 128 -11.54 -8.71 -7.42
N VAL A 129 -12.60 -8.10 -6.88
CA VAL A 129 -12.66 -7.72 -5.46
C VAL A 129 -12.93 -8.98 -4.65
N ILE A 130 -12.01 -9.36 -3.76
CA ILE A 130 -12.09 -10.59 -2.97
C ILE A 130 -12.10 -10.23 -1.49
N PRO A 131 -13.12 -10.67 -0.71
CA PRO A 131 -13.12 -10.57 0.75
C PRO A 131 -11.95 -11.36 1.34
N CYS A 132 -11.16 -10.72 2.20
CA CYS A 132 -10.01 -11.35 2.84
C CYS A 132 -9.71 -10.73 4.22
N ILE A 133 -8.97 -11.48 5.04
CA ILE A 133 -8.46 -10.97 6.32
C ILE A 133 -7.46 -9.84 6.08
N SER A 134 -7.52 -8.80 6.91
CA SER A 134 -6.68 -7.61 6.76
C SER A 134 -5.21 -7.90 7.03
N ALA A 135 -4.31 -7.06 6.49
CA ALA A 135 -2.87 -7.20 6.75
C ALA A 135 -2.51 -7.05 8.24
N GLU A 136 -3.29 -6.30 9.03
CA GLU A 136 -3.12 -6.21 10.48
C GLU A 136 -3.42 -7.56 11.14
N ALA A 137 -4.56 -8.16 10.82
CA ALA A 137 -5.00 -9.42 11.39
C ALA A 137 -4.11 -10.60 10.97
N GLN A 138 -3.72 -10.66 9.69
CA GLN A 138 -2.72 -11.63 9.21
C GLN A 138 -1.48 -11.65 10.10
N LYS A 139 -0.90 -10.48 10.42
CA LYS A 139 0.28 -10.39 11.29
C LYS A 139 0.02 -10.86 12.72
N ILE A 140 -1.17 -10.59 13.26
CA ILE A 140 -1.57 -11.04 14.59
C ILE A 140 -1.66 -12.57 14.61
N PHE A 141 -2.27 -13.20 13.60
CA PHE A 141 -2.47 -14.65 13.56
C PHE A 141 -1.15 -15.43 13.41
N HIS A 142 -0.16 -14.82 12.76
CA HIS A 142 1.21 -15.36 12.70
C HIS A 142 1.99 -15.25 14.04
N SER A 143 1.47 -14.55 15.06
CA SER A 143 2.14 -14.44 16.37
C SER A 143 1.87 -15.61 17.32
N GLY A 144 0.91 -16.49 16.97
CA GLY A 144 0.40 -17.55 17.86
C GLY A 144 1.19 -18.87 17.84
N TYR A 145 2.18 -19.01 16.97
CA TYR A 145 2.96 -20.25 16.80
C TYR A 145 4.39 -19.99 16.31
N GLU A 146 5.22 -21.03 16.32
CA GLU A 146 6.60 -20.95 15.82
C GLU A 146 6.59 -20.78 14.29
N LEU A 147 7.15 -19.67 13.82
CA LEU A 147 7.15 -19.29 12.40
C LEU A 147 7.96 -20.27 11.55
N ARG A 148 7.37 -20.70 10.43
CA ARG A 148 7.99 -21.48 9.36
C ARG A 148 8.62 -20.55 8.32
N GLU A 149 9.38 -21.12 7.38
CA GLU A 149 10.00 -20.33 6.29
C GLU A 149 8.96 -19.57 5.44
N VAL A 150 7.82 -20.20 5.14
CA VAL A 150 6.73 -19.57 4.38
C VAL A 150 6.11 -18.40 5.15
N ASP A 151 6.01 -18.50 6.47
CA ASP A 151 5.45 -17.45 7.31
C ASP A 151 6.37 -16.21 7.33
N HIS A 152 7.69 -16.41 7.26
CA HIS A 152 8.65 -15.31 7.10
C HIS A 152 8.53 -14.62 5.72
N ILE A 153 8.22 -15.38 4.67
CA ILE A 153 7.96 -14.83 3.33
C ILE A 153 6.69 -13.98 3.37
N ASP A 154 5.61 -14.51 3.95
CA ASP A 154 4.31 -13.86 4.04
C ASP A 154 4.40 -12.58 4.87
N LEU A 155 5.02 -12.62 6.05
CA LEU A 155 5.24 -11.43 6.87
C LEU A 155 6.07 -10.37 6.13
N LYS A 156 7.10 -10.76 5.38
CA LYS A 156 7.89 -9.84 4.56
C LYS A 156 7.04 -9.18 3.45
N ASN A 157 6.13 -9.93 2.85
CA ASN A 157 5.21 -9.42 1.83
C ASN A 157 4.17 -8.47 2.46
N LEU A 158 3.65 -8.79 3.63
CA LEU A 158 2.74 -7.91 4.39
C LEU A 158 3.43 -6.64 4.91
N GLU A 159 4.72 -6.67 5.20
CA GLU A 159 5.49 -5.45 5.47
C GLU A 159 5.66 -4.58 4.23
N ALA A 160 5.68 -5.17 3.03
CA ALA A 160 5.73 -4.40 1.79
C ALA A 160 4.45 -3.57 1.54
N LEU A 161 3.29 -4.02 2.05
CA LEU A 161 2.03 -3.29 1.96
C LEU A 161 2.05 -1.93 2.67
N LYS A 162 2.88 -1.78 3.71
CA LYS A 162 3.08 -0.51 4.43
C LYS A 162 4.10 0.41 3.76
N ARG A 163 4.66 0.01 2.61
CA ARG A 163 5.67 0.79 1.93
C ARG A 163 5.10 1.40 0.67
N ALA A 164 5.25 2.70 0.58
CA ALA A 164 4.96 3.47 -0.62
C ALA A 164 6.10 4.43 -0.93
N ILE A 165 6.09 4.93 -2.17
CA ILE A 165 6.83 6.11 -2.57
C ILE A 165 5.92 7.32 -2.35
N TYR A 166 6.26 8.11 -1.35
CA TYR A 166 5.61 9.37 -1.01
C TYR A 166 6.18 10.51 -1.85
N LEU A 167 5.48 10.90 -2.90
CA LEU A 167 5.86 12.00 -3.77
C LEU A 167 5.36 13.32 -3.20
N ILE A 168 6.25 14.14 -2.65
CA ILE A 168 5.90 15.45 -2.09
C ILE A 168 6.36 16.58 -3.03
N THR A 169 5.37 17.32 -3.54
CA THR A 169 5.56 18.51 -4.39
C THR A 169 4.84 19.74 -3.83
N GLY A 170 4.97 20.88 -4.51
CA GLY A 170 4.50 22.19 -4.07
C GLY A 170 5.46 23.30 -4.49
N VAL A 171 5.05 24.55 -4.34
CA VAL A 171 5.92 25.71 -4.64
C VAL A 171 7.11 25.80 -3.68
N MET A 172 8.12 26.60 -4.02
CA MET A 172 9.24 26.85 -3.10
C MET A 172 8.72 27.54 -1.84
N ALA A 173 9.32 27.21 -0.69
CA ALA A 173 8.86 27.64 0.64
C ALA A 173 7.51 27.06 1.13
N SER A 174 6.89 26.10 0.41
CA SER A 174 5.66 25.43 0.89
C SER A 174 5.86 24.48 2.08
N GLY A 175 7.09 24.26 2.53
CA GLY A 175 7.42 23.38 3.65
C GLY A 175 7.83 21.95 3.26
N LYS A 176 7.90 21.62 1.97
CA LYS A 176 8.20 20.26 1.46
C LYS A 176 9.34 19.56 2.19
N SER A 177 10.52 20.17 2.28
CA SER A 177 11.69 19.52 2.89
C SER A 177 11.50 19.22 4.37
N THR A 178 10.75 20.04 5.09
CA THR A 178 10.50 19.85 6.52
C THR A 178 9.45 18.77 6.73
N VAL A 179 8.33 18.85 6.01
CA VAL A 179 7.26 17.85 6.04
C VAL A 179 7.78 16.48 5.59
N ALA A 180 8.54 16.43 4.49
CA ALA A 180 9.14 15.20 3.99
C ALA A 180 10.11 14.55 4.99
N GLN A 181 10.90 15.37 5.70
CA GLN A 181 11.79 14.86 6.74
C GLN A 181 11.02 14.25 7.91
N LEU A 182 9.98 14.93 8.38
CA LEU A 182 9.14 14.44 9.49
C LEU A 182 8.36 13.19 9.10
N LEU A 183 7.88 13.12 7.87
CA LEU A 183 7.20 11.94 7.33
C LEU A 183 8.15 10.74 7.29
N ALA A 184 9.36 10.91 6.72
CA ALA A 184 10.36 9.84 6.68
C ALA A 184 10.78 9.35 8.07
N LEU A 185 10.82 10.24 9.08
CA LEU A 185 11.15 9.86 10.47
C LEU A 185 10.07 9.05 11.17
N LYS A 186 8.83 9.08 10.67
CA LYS A 186 7.70 8.30 11.21
C LYS A 186 7.61 6.89 10.62
N MET A 187 8.34 6.63 9.54
CA MET A 187 8.38 5.33 8.87
C MET A 187 9.39 4.42 9.57
N GLU A 188 9.08 3.13 9.66
CA GLU A 188 10.02 2.14 10.22
C GLU A 188 11.36 2.12 9.46
N LYS A 189 11.29 2.17 8.13
CA LYS A 189 12.44 2.28 7.22
C LYS A 189 12.22 3.41 6.23
N GLY A 190 12.37 4.65 6.69
CA GLY A 190 12.14 5.85 5.87
C GLY A 190 13.38 6.42 5.19
N VAL A 191 13.24 6.79 3.91
CA VAL A 191 14.24 7.55 3.15
C VAL A 191 13.66 8.92 2.79
N HIS A 192 14.37 10.01 3.11
CA HIS A 192 14.07 11.33 2.57
C HIS A 192 14.95 11.61 1.34
N LEU A 193 14.40 11.34 0.15
CA LEU A 193 15.09 11.54 -1.12
C LEU A 193 14.82 12.94 -1.68
N ARG A 194 15.84 13.81 -1.62
CA ARG A 194 15.74 15.18 -2.14
C ARG A 194 16.19 15.24 -3.60
N GLY A 195 15.27 15.38 -4.55
CA GLY A 195 15.63 15.42 -5.97
C GLY A 195 16.59 16.57 -6.35
N ASP A 196 16.57 17.69 -5.62
CA ASP A 196 17.51 18.82 -5.82
C ASP A 196 18.97 18.48 -5.58
N ILE A 197 19.25 17.35 -4.91
CA ILE A 197 20.63 16.91 -4.72
C ILE A 197 21.31 16.60 -6.06
N PHE A 198 20.59 15.98 -7.01
CA PHE A 198 21.16 15.59 -8.30
C PHE A 198 21.57 16.79 -9.15
N ARG A 199 20.84 17.92 -9.05
CA ARG A 199 21.25 19.19 -9.66
C ARG A 199 22.59 19.68 -9.10
N LYS A 200 22.77 19.59 -7.78
CA LYS A 200 23.96 20.09 -7.07
C LYS A 200 25.21 19.26 -7.35
N MET A 201 25.03 17.99 -7.72
CA MET A 201 26.13 17.08 -8.07
C MET A 201 26.81 17.45 -9.40
N ILE A 202 26.17 18.23 -10.27
CA ILE A 202 26.79 18.69 -11.53
C ILE A 202 27.84 19.78 -11.21
N VAL A 203 29.11 19.43 -11.33
CA VAL A 203 30.24 20.33 -10.99
C VAL A 203 30.54 21.31 -12.13
N ALA A 204 30.66 20.82 -13.36
CA ALA A 204 30.93 21.63 -14.55
C ALA A 204 29.77 21.50 -15.56
N GLY A 205 29.47 22.59 -16.27
CA GLY A 205 28.39 22.61 -17.27
C GLY A 205 26.98 22.70 -16.70
N ARG A 206 26.80 23.03 -15.42
CA ARG A 206 25.49 23.18 -14.79
C ARG A 206 24.68 24.30 -15.45
N ALA A 207 23.43 24.01 -15.81
CA ALA A 207 22.46 24.98 -16.32
C ALA A 207 21.24 25.01 -15.40
N ASP A 208 21.02 26.14 -14.73
CA ASP A 208 19.92 26.30 -13.77
C ASP A 208 18.62 26.76 -14.45
N MET A 209 17.49 26.32 -13.90
CA MET A 209 16.17 26.74 -14.35
C MET A 209 15.93 28.23 -14.09
N SER A 210 15.26 28.90 -15.03
CA SER A 210 14.86 30.31 -14.95
C SER A 210 13.47 30.48 -15.56
N VAL A 211 12.95 31.72 -15.64
CA VAL A 211 11.67 32.01 -16.32
C VAL A 211 11.71 31.65 -17.81
N GLN A 212 12.88 31.79 -18.43
CA GLN A 212 13.15 31.41 -19.82
C GLN A 212 14.32 30.43 -19.82
N PRO A 213 14.08 29.15 -19.48
CA PRO A 213 15.16 28.18 -19.33
C PRO A 213 15.79 27.87 -20.70
N SER A 214 17.11 27.66 -20.71
CA SER A 214 17.80 27.14 -21.89
C SER A 214 17.44 25.67 -22.14
N GLU A 215 17.65 25.18 -23.36
CA GLU A 215 17.47 23.77 -23.69
C GLU A 215 18.29 22.85 -22.75
N GLU A 216 19.50 23.27 -22.39
CA GLU A 216 20.36 22.52 -21.48
C GLU A 216 19.80 22.50 -20.04
N ALA A 217 19.21 23.60 -19.56
CA ALA A 217 18.56 23.62 -18.25
C ALA A 217 17.37 22.65 -18.19
N ILE A 218 16.56 22.60 -19.26
CA ILE A 218 15.45 21.64 -19.39
C ILE A 218 15.98 20.21 -19.44
N ARG A 219 17.03 19.96 -20.22
CA ARG A 219 17.66 18.63 -20.32
C ARG A 219 18.19 18.16 -18.97
N GLN A 220 18.86 19.03 -18.21
CA GLN A 220 19.36 18.72 -16.87
C GLN A 220 18.23 18.53 -15.85
N LEU A 221 17.12 19.26 -15.97
CA LEU A 221 15.92 19.05 -15.15
C LEU A 221 15.34 17.64 -15.34
N HIS A 222 15.15 17.22 -16.60
CA HIS A 222 14.64 15.87 -16.87
C HIS A 222 15.65 14.77 -16.47
N LEU A 223 16.96 15.02 -16.60
CA LEU A 223 17.99 14.10 -16.09
C LEU A 223 17.85 13.92 -14.56
N ARG A 224 17.70 15.03 -13.82
CA ARG A 224 17.44 15.01 -12.37
C ARG A 224 16.20 14.19 -12.02
N TYR A 225 15.09 14.37 -12.73
CA TYR A 225 13.86 13.62 -12.48
C TYR A 225 14.07 12.12 -12.71
N ARG A 226 14.71 11.72 -13.80
CA ARG A 226 15.02 10.31 -14.05
C ARG A 226 15.91 9.71 -12.95
N LEU A 227 16.99 10.41 -12.56
CA LEU A 227 17.86 9.96 -11.48
C LEU A 227 17.11 9.80 -10.15
N ALA A 228 16.20 10.74 -9.84
CA ALA A 228 15.40 10.68 -8.63
C ALA A 228 14.41 9.51 -8.64
N ALA A 229 13.74 9.25 -9.77
CA ALA A 229 12.83 8.11 -9.91
C ALA A 229 13.57 6.78 -9.74
N GLU A 230 14.68 6.57 -10.44
CA GLU A 230 15.47 5.32 -10.34
C GLU A 230 16.05 5.11 -8.94
N THR A 231 16.50 6.18 -8.28
CA THR A 231 16.96 6.11 -6.89
C THR A 231 15.82 5.75 -5.95
N ALA A 232 14.62 6.32 -6.14
CA ALA A 232 13.44 6.01 -5.33
C ALA A 232 13.05 4.52 -5.46
N LYS A 233 12.98 4.01 -6.69
CA LYS A 233 12.71 2.59 -6.97
C LYS A 233 13.73 1.68 -6.29
N THR A 234 15.02 2.01 -6.42
CA THR A 234 16.10 1.20 -5.81
C THR A 234 15.97 1.12 -4.29
N TYR A 235 15.66 2.23 -3.62
CA TYR A 235 15.40 2.22 -2.17
C TYR A 235 14.14 1.43 -1.82
N TYR A 236 13.07 1.60 -2.61
CA TYR A 236 11.82 0.88 -2.42
C TYR A 236 12.03 -0.64 -2.53
N ASP A 237 12.70 -1.08 -3.58
CA ASP A 237 13.03 -2.50 -3.84
C ASP A 237 13.98 -3.06 -2.77
N SER A 238 14.79 -2.19 -2.16
CA SER A 238 15.63 -2.52 -0.99
C SER A 238 14.87 -2.50 0.34
N GLY A 239 13.56 -2.24 0.30
CA GLY A 239 12.64 -2.38 1.42
C GLY A 239 12.42 -1.13 2.28
N PHE A 240 12.65 0.06 1.72
CA PHE A 240 12.37 1.34 2.38
C PHE A 240 11.07 1.98 1.86
N SER A 241 10.35 2.71 2.72
CA SER A 241 9.39 3.72 2.29
C SER A 241 10.17 4.98 1.87
N VAL A 242 9.83 5.55 0.72
CA VAL A 242 10.64 6.63 0.13
C VAL A 242 9.83 7.91 0.04
N VAL A 243 10.23 8.93 0.79
CA VAL A 243 9.69 10.28 0.63
C VAL A 243 10.52 11.04 -0.40
N LEU A 244 10.07 10.98 -1.66
CA LEU A 244 10.66 11.69 -2.79
C LEU A 244 10.15 13.13 -2.84
N GLN A 245 11.03 14.07 -2.54
CA GLN A 245 10.72 15.49 -2.45
C GLN A 245 11.36 16.28 -3.59
N ASP A 246 10.54 16.96 -4.41
CA ASP A 246 11.00 17.90 -5.44
C ASP A 246 9.91 18.94 -5.82
N ASN A 247 10.16 19.75 -6.84
CA ASN A 247 9.22 20.64 -7.52
C ASN A 247 8.83 19.97 -8.84
N TYR A 248 7.58 19.53 -8.95
CA TYR A 248 6.98 19.07 -10.21
C TYR A 248 5.80 19.99 -10.53
N TYR A 249 5.94 20.80 -11.58
CA TYR A 249 4.97 21.83 -11.95
C TYR A 249 4.26 21.44 -13.25
N GLY A 250 2.94 21.68 -13.33
CA GLY A 250 2.20 21.38 -14.56
C GLY A 250 2.32 19.90 -14.96
N GLU A 251 2.64 19.68 -16.23
CA GLU A 251 2.81 18.36 -16.84
C GLU A 251 4.00 17.55 -16.29
N GLU A 252 4.90 18.15 -15.52
CA GLU A 252 6.01 17.41 -14.92
C GLU A 252 5.55 16.48 -13.79
N LEU A 253 4.43 16.77 -13.12
CA LEU A 253 3.84 15.88 -12.12
C LEU A 253 3.38 14.54 -12.73
N PRO A 254 2.48 14.51 -13.72
CA PRO A 254 2.08 13.25 -14.36
C PRO A 254 3.24 12.53 -15.05
N ARG A 255 4.23 13.25 -15.60
CA ARG A 255 5.46 12.64 -16.14
C ARG A 255 6.26 11.90 -15.06
N MET A 256 6.41 12.48 -13.87
CA MET A 256 7.06 11.81 -12.74
C MET A 256 6.28 10.56 -12.31
N LEU A 257 4.95 10.63 -12.24
CA LEU A 257 4.13 9.45 -11.92
C LEU A 257 4.27 8.35 -12.95
N LYS A 258 4.35 8.69 -14.24
CA LYS A 258 4.62 7.71 -15.30
C LYS A 258 5.99 7.04 -15.14
N MET A 259 7.01 7.75 -14.65
CA MET A 259 8.32 7.15 -14.37
C MET A 259 8.29 6.20 -13.17
N LEU A 260 7.36 6.38 -12.24
CA LEU A 260 7.14 5.54 -11.06
C LEU A 260 6.00 4.52 -11.25
N GLU A 261 5.61 4.26 -12.50
CA GLU A 261 4.58 3.27 -12.80
C GLU A 261 4.97 1.89 -12.24
N ASN A 262 3.96 1.13 -11.80
CA ASN A 262 4.10 -0.18 -11.13
C ASN A 262 4.64 -0.14 -9.69
N TYR A 263 4.78 1.06 -9.10
CA TYR A 263 5.07 1.20 -7.66
C TYR A 263 3.86 1.84 -6.96
N PRO A 264 3.60 1.52 -5.68
CA PRO A 264 2.61 2.24 -4.89
C PRO A 264 3.12 3.65 -4.63
N VAL A 265 2.46 4.65 -5.22
CA VAL A 265 2.83 6.07 -5.09
C VAL A 265 1.74 6.85 -4.40
N HIS A 266 2.08 7.51 -3.32
CA HIS A 266 1.21 8.45 -2.60
C HIS A 266 1.65 9.88 -2.91
N VAL A 267 0.79 10.62 -3.60
CA VAL A 267 1.11 11.96 -4.10
C VAL A 267 0.54 13.01 -3.17
N THR A 268 1.40 13.85 -2.61
CA THR A 268 0.98 15.02 -1.83
C THR A 268 1.47 16.31 -2.48
N VAL A 269 0.53 17.23 -2.69
CA VAL A 269 0.80 18.58 -3.18
C VAL A 269 0.59 19.57 -2.04
N LEU A 270 1.68 20.14 -1.51
CA LEU A 270 1.61 21.20 -0.50
C LEU A 270 1.30 22.54 -1.17
N CYS A 271 0.14 23.12 -0.85
CA CYS A 271 -0.38 24.33 -1.49
C CYS A 271 -0.81 25.40 -0.47
N PRO A 272 0.12 25.95 0.34
CA PRO A 272 -0.21 27.07 1.21
C PRO A 272 -0.53 28.33 0.40
N ASP A 273 -1.22 29.27 1.05
CA ASP A 273 -1.53 30.57 0.49
C ASP A 273 -0.24 31.39 0.20
N VAL A 274 -0.37 32.37 -0.70
CA VAL A 274 0.76 33.17 -1.19
C VAL A 274 1.43 34.00 -0.09
N GLU A 275 0.68 34.49 0.90
CA GLU A 275 1.20 35.29 2.02
C GLU A 275 1.99 34.40 3.00
N THR A 276 1.52 33.18 3.23
CA THR A 276 2.25 32.17 3.99
C THR A 276 3.57 31.81 3.30
N VAL A 277 3.58 31.62 1.97
CA VAL A 277 4.81 31.36 1.21
C VAL A 277 5.79 32.53 1.34
N LYS A 278 5.33 33.79 1.18
CA LYS A 278 6.17 34.99 1.38
C LYS A 278 6.78 35.05 2.77
N ARG A 279 5.99 34.80 3.82
CA ARG A 279 6.45 34.77 5.20
C ARG A 279 7.54 33.72 5.40
N ARG A 280 7.33 32.49 4.90
CA ARG A 280 8.28 31.38 5.01
C ARG A 280 9.58 31.63 4.24
N GLU A 281 9.51 32.25 3.06
CA GLU A 281 10.71 32.55 2.26
C GLU A 281 11.58 33.63 2.91
N LYS A 282 10.99 34.67 3.53
CA LYS A 282 11.75 35.69 4.28
C LYS A 282 12.57 35.11 5.43
N MET A 283 12.10 34.06 6.08
CA MET A 283 12.80 33.40 7.20
C MET A 283 13.92 32.45 6.76
N ARG A 284 14.03 32.15 5.46
CA ARG A 284 14.82 31.01 4.96
C ARG A 284 16.31 31.28 4.78
N GLY A 285 16.76 32.53 4.94
CA GLY A 285 18.17 32.95 4.87
C GLY A 285 18.86 32.70 3.51
N LYS A 286 18.12 32.25 2.48
CA LYS A 286 18.59 31.98 1.12
C LYS A 286 17.48 32.41 0.15
N THR A 287 17.86 32.98 -1.00
CA THR A 287 16.94 33.33 -2.08
C THR A 287 16.62 32.11 -2.93
N GLY A 288 15.40 31.57 -2.79
CA GLY A 288 14.89 30.50 -3.66
C GLY A 288 14.33 31.01 -4.98
N TYR A 289 13.83 32.24 -4.99
CA TYR A 289 13.28 32.90 -6.17
C TYR A 289 14.31 33.88 -6.73
N THR A 290 15.15 33.42 -7.66
CA THR A 290 16.00 34.31 -8.47
C THR A 290 15.39 34.40 -9.86
N GLY A 291 14.90 35.60 -10.22
CA GLY A 291 14.29 35.85 -11.53
C GLY A 291 12.80 35.51 -11.68
N PHE A 292 12.11 35.10 -10.61
CA PHE A 292 10.66 34.78 -10.64
C PHE A 292 9.86 35.73 -9.72
N SER A 293 8.65 36.12 -10.12
CA SER A 293 7.64 36.60 -9.16
C SER A 293 7.04 35.40 -8.43
N LEU A 294 7.07 35.44 -7.10
CA LEU A 294 6.51 34.40 -6.24
C LEU A 294 5.00 34.25 -6.49
N GLU A 295 4.29 35.36 -6.64
CA GLU A 295 2.85 35.40 -6.92
C GLU A 295 2.52 34.78 -8.27
N ALA A 296 3.28 35.13 -9.31
CA ALA A 296 3.08 34.56 -10.64
C ALA A 296 3.34 33.05 -10.66
N LEU A 297 4.43 32.58 -10.02
CA LEU A 297 4.73 31.15 -9.93
C LEU A 297 3.67 30.40 -9.13
N HIS A 298 3.20 30.97 -8.02
CA HIS A 298 2.13 30.39 -7.21
C HIS A 298 0.82 30.27 -8.01
N ALA A 299 0.39 31.35 -8.65
CA ALA A 299 -0.81 31.36 -9.46
C ALA A 299 -0.74 30.35 -10.62
N ASP A 300 0.39 30.30 -11.34
CA ASP A 300 0.58 29.33 -12.41
C ASP A 300 0.65 27.90 -11.87
N PHE A 301 1.28 27.65 -10.73
CA PHE A 301 1.30 26.34 -10.09
C PHE A 301 -0.11 25.85 -9.76
N MET A 302 -0.93 26.71 -9.14
CA MET A 302 -2.31 26.39 -8.74
C MET A 302 -3.24 26.17 -9.94
N ARG A 303 -2.97 26.86 -11.06
CA ARG A 303 -3.78 26.81 -12.28
C ARG A 303 -3.40 25.68 -13.23
N LYS A 304 -2.09 25.46 -13.43
CA LYS A 304 -1.58 24.56 -14.48
C LYS A 304 -1.26 23.15 -13.98
N THR A 305 -1.00 22.97 -12.68
CA THR A 305 -0.67 21.64 -12.15
C THR A 305 -1.95 20.81 -12.01
N PRO A 306 -2.03 19.62 -12.64
CA PRO A 306 -3.21 18.76 -12.54
C PRO A 306 -3.53 18.39 -11.08
N ARG A 307 -4.82 18.31 -10.75
CA ARG A 307 -5.31 17.96 -9.40
C ARG A 307 -5.19 16.45 -9.14
N LEU A 308 -3.96 15.97 -9.05
CA LEU A 308 -3.62 14.58 -8.75
C LEU A 308 -3.19 14.43 -7.29
N GLY A 309 -3.65 13.35 -6.64
CA GLY A 309 -3.31 13.05 -5.26
C GLY A 309 -3.92 13.98 -4.22
N PHE A 310 -3.30 14.02 -3.04
CA PHE A 310 -3.74 14.82 -1.91
C PHE A 310 -3.21 16.25 -1.98
N TRP A 311 -4.10 17.21 -2.23
CA TRP A 311 -3.77 18.63 -2.17
C TRP A 311 -3.99 19.16 -0.77
N LEU A 312 -2.89 19.39 -0.05
CA LEU A 312 -2.89 19.83 1.33
C LEU A 312 -2.59 21.33 1.42
N ASP A 313 -3.61 22.12 1.74
CA ASP A 313 -3.42 23.49 2.21
C ASP A 313 -2.83 23.46 3.61
N ASN A 314 -1.54 23.74 3.70
CA ASN A 314 -0.79 23.76 4.96
C ASN A 314 -0.46 25.19 5.41
N SER A 315 -1.32 26.16 5.11
CA SER A 315 -1.13 27.56 5.51
C SER A 315 -1.11 27.73 7.03
N GLU A 316 -2.12 27.15 7.68
CA GLU A 316 -2.34 27.21 9.13
C GLU A 316 -1.86 25.94 9.88
N LEU A 317 -1.24 25.00 9.17
CA LEU A 317 -0.73 23.76 9.74
C LEU A 317 0.75 23.87 10.11
N THR A 318 1.13 23.29 11.24
CA THR A 318 2.54 23.01 11.52
C THR A 318 3.07 21.90 10.60
N PRO A 319 4.40 21.79 10.43
CA PRO A 319 4.98 20.67 9.69
C PRO A 319 4.60 19.28 10.25
N GLU A 320 4.47 19.15 11.58
CA GLU A 320 4.09 17.90 12.25
C GLU A 320 2.63 17.54 11.99
N GLN A 321 1.73 18.52 12.02
CA GLN A 321 0.33 18.34 11.64
C GLN A 321 0.22 17.95 10.16
N SER A 322 0.95 18.64 9.29
CA SER A 322 0.97 18.31 7.86
C SER A 322 1.44 16.88 7.61
N ALA A 323 2.51 16.43 8.29
CA ALA A 323 3.01 15.06 8.16
C ALA A 323 2.00 14.02 8.70
N ARG A 324 1.31 14.34 9.81
CA ARG A 324 0.26 13.49 10.36
C ARG A 324 -0.93 13.36 9.40
N ASP A 325 -1.40 14.47 8.84
CA ASP A 325 -2.56 14.50 7.94
C ASP A 325 -2.27 13.72 6.64
N ILE A 326 -1.02 13.74 6.16
CA ILE A 326 -0.59 12.92 5.02
C ILE A 326 -0.71 11.42 5.35
N LEU A 327 -0.20 10.97 6.49
CA LEU A 327 -0.30 9.54 6.89
C LEU A 327 -1.76 9.11 7.04
N LEU A 328 -2.57 9.92 7.74
CA LEU A 328 -4.00 9.65 7.91
C LEU A 328 -4.76 9.58 6.58
N HIS A 329 -4.39 10.41 5.60
CA HIS A 329 -5.03 10.41 4.29
C HIS A 329 -4.75 9.11 3.50
N PHE A 330 -3.55 8.55 3.65
CA PHE A 330 -3.15 7.33 2.93
C PHE A 330 -3.32 6.04 3.76
N GLY A 331 -3.91 6.13 4.96
CA GLY A 331 -4.23 4.97 5.80
C GLY A 331 -3.03 4.36 6.52
N GLU A 332 -1.99 5.15 6.80
CA GLU A 332 -0.78 4.74 7.56
C GLU A 332 -0.75 5.17 9.02
#